data_AF-A0A1V8U9R2-F1
#
_entry.id   AF-A0A1V8U9R2-F1
#
_cell.length_a   1.000
_cell.length_b   1.000
_cell.length_c   1.000
_cell.angle_alpha   90.00
_cell.angle_beta   90.00
_cell.angle_gamma   90.00
#
_symmetry.space_group_name_H-M   'P 1'
#
loop_
_entity.id
_entity.type
_entity.pdbx_description
1 polymer ?
#
loop_
_entity_poly.entity_id
_entity_poly.type
_entity_poly.pdbx_seq_one_letter_code
_entity_poly.pdbx_strand_id
1 'polypeptide(L)'
;TYELLSGRNDGYEISESLAEWDYGDYEGRVTKDIRALRKDRGLDKEREWDIWSDGCEGGESSAEVTARIDTLLKEIRTFHANRMHSSEPKDIILVAHGHLTRAFAKRFLGYELSFPLSLMMEPGGVGILSYQHHNIDEPALLLGIGFPLQE
;
A
#
# COMPACT_ATOMS: atom_id res chain seq x y z
N THR A 1 3.50 13.76 -17.57
CA THR A 1 3.20 12.64 -18.49
C THR A 1 3.04 11.41 -17.65
N TYR A 2 2.05 10.57 -17.97
CA TYR A 2 1.58 9.31 -17.34
C TYR A 2 0.21 9.43 -16.65
N GLU A 3 -0.76 8.85 -17.36
CA GLU A 3 -2.20 8.67 -17.10
C GLU A 3 -2.43 7.43 -16.21
N LEU A 4 -3.57 7.36 -15.50
CA LEU A 4 -3.97 6.32 -14.56
C LEU A 4 -5.47 5.91 -14.68
N LEU A 5 -6.00 5.55 -15.88
CA LEU A 5 -7.43 5.45 -16.38
C LEU A 5 -8.39 4.61 -15.49
N SER A 6 -9.71 4.84 -15.28
CA SER A 6 -10.64 5.97 -15.38
C SER A 6 -12.01 5.62 -14.75
N GLY A 7 -12.48 6.39 -13.76
CA GLY A 7 -13.94 6.52 -13.58
C GLY A 7 -14.63 7.16 -14.81
N ARG A 8 -13.81 7.60 -15.77
CA ARG A 8 -14.04 8.50 -16.93
C ARG A 8 -14.05 9.97 -16.53
N ASN A 9 -12.88 10.59 -16.64
CA ASN A 9 -12.51 11.40 -17.80
C ASN A 9 -11.14 10.91 -18.27
N ASP A 10 -11.05 10.64 -19.58
CA ASP A 10 -10.12 9.74 -20.28
C ASP A 10 -8.67 9.86 -19.82
N GLY A 11 -8.37 9.20 -18.71
CA GLY A 11 -7.02 9.15 -18.24
C GLY A 11 -6.88 8.60 -16.86
N TYR A 12 -7.84 8.75 -15.92
CA TYR A 12 -7.68 8.20 -14.55
C TYR A 12 -8.87 8.11 -13.58
N GLU A 13 -8.76 7.19 -12.61
CA GLU A 13 -9.69 7.04 -11.49
C GLU A 13 -9.09 7.61 -10.20
N ILE A 14 -9.88 8.41 -9.48
CA ILE A 14 -9.56 8.88 -8.15
C ILE A 14 -10.33 8.03 -7.16
N SER A 15 -9.65 7.51 -6.15
CA SER A 15 -10.27 6.69 -5.11
C SER A 15 -9.73 7.07 -3.75
N GLU A 16 -10.63 7.31 -2.79
CA GLU A 16 -10.29 7.51 -1.37
C GLU A 16 -9.61 6.27 -0.78
N SER A 17 -9.78 5.10 -1.41
CA SER A 17 -9.04 3.88 -1.06
C SER A 17 -7.53 4.03 -1.21
N LEU A 18 -7.05 5.03 -1.96
CA LEU A 18 -5.63 5.36 -2.14
C LEU A 18 -5.13 6.51 -1.27
N ALA A 19 -5.97 7.07 -0.39
CA ALA A 19 -5.56 8.09 0.57
C ALA A 19 -4.50 7.55 1.54
N GLU A 20 -3.58 8.41 1.98
CA GLU A 20 -2.62 8.08 3.04
C GLU A 20 -3.36 7.65 4.31
N TRP A 21 -2.65 6.96 5.19
CA TRP A 21 -3.12 6.68 6.54
C TRP A 21 -3.59 7.97 7.23
N ASP A 22 -4.81 7.99 7.75
CA ASP A 22 -5.29 9.10 8.58
C ASP A 22 -4.53 9.11 9.93
N TYR A 23 -3.65 10.09 10.09
CA TYR A 23 -2.80 10.22 11.27
C TYR A 23 -3.52 10.81 12.48
N GLY A 24 -4.74 11.36 12.33
CA GLY A 24 -5.50 11.92 13.43
C GLY A 24 -4.70 12.91 14.28
N ASP A 25 -4.58 12.63 15.58
CA ASP A 25 -3.81 13.44 16.55
C ASP A 25 -2.32 13.57 16.21
N TYR A 26 -1.81 12.72 15.30
CA TYR A 26 -0.40 12.65 14.93
C TYR A 26 -0.07 13.44 13.66
N GLU A 27 -1.06 14.04 13.01
CA GLU A 27 -0.88 14.84 11.80
C GLU A 27 0.21 15.93 12.00
N GLY A 28 1.12 16.03 11.04
CA GLY A 28 2.23 16.99 11.08
C GLY A 28 3.30 16.73 12.16
N ARG A 29 3.26 15.61 12.89
CA ARG A 29 4.26 15.26 13.90
C ARG A 29 5.29 14.27 13.37
N VAL A 30 6.53 14.41 13.85
CA VAL A 30 7.56 13.39 13.63
C VAL A 30 7.46 12.27 14.67
N THR A 31 7.96 11.09 14.34
CA THR A 31 7.86 9.86 15.17
C THR A 31 8.28 10.07 16.63
N LYS A 32 9.35 10.84 16.89
CA LYS A 32 9.82 11.13 18.26
C LYS A 32 8.78 11.89 19.08
N ASP A 33 8.05 12.81 18.46
CA ASP A 33 7.06 13.66 19.13
C ASP A 33 5.77 12.86 19.37
N ILE A 34 5.40 11.98 18.45
CA ILE A 34 4.28 11.05 18.63
C ILE A 34 4.53 10.12 19.83
N ARG A 35 5.72 9.52 19.90
CA ARG A 35 6.10 8.65 21.02
C ARG A 35 6.13 9.40 22.35
N ALA A 36 6.58 10.65 22.37
CA ALA A 36 6.53 11.48 23.56
C ALA A 36 5.09 11.78 23.99
N LEU A 37 4.24 12.21 23.05
CA LEU A 37 2.81 12.47 23.28
C LEU A 37 2.09 11.25 23.85
N ARG A 38 2.31 10.06 23.27
CA ARG A 38 1.71 8.81 23.74
C ARG A 38 2.19 8.43 25.14
N LYS A 39 3.47 8.63 25.46
CA LYS A 39 4.02 8.44 26.81
C LYS A 39 3.40 9.39 27.82
N ASP A 40 3.21 10.66 27.48
CA ASP A 40 2.55 11.65 28.34
C ASP A 40 1.09 11.28 28.62
N ARG A 41 0.43 10.62 27.66
CA ARG A 41 -0.91 10.03 27.82
C ARG A 41 -0.91 8.70 28.61
N GLY A 42 0.26 8.21 29.03
CA GLY A 42 0.40 6.96 29.78
C GLY A 42 0.25 5.70 28.93
N LEU A 43 0.41 5.79 27.61
CA LEU A 43 0.42 4.66 26.67
C LEU A 43 1.83 4.05 26.54
N ASP A 44 1.95 2.96 25.77
CA ASP A 44 3.22 2.35 25.36
C ASP A 44 4.15 1.91 26.52
N LYS A 45 3.56 1.48 27.64
CA LYS A 45 4.32 1.06 28.84
C LYS A 45 5.10 -0.24 28.65
N GLU A 46 4.55 -1.17 27.86
CA GLU A 46 5.10 -2.50 27.65
C GLU A 46 6.01 -2.58 26.42
N ARG A 47 5.68 -1.82 25.37
CA ARG A 47 6.46 -1.69 24.14
C ARG A 47 6.26 -0.32 23.50
N GLU A 48 7.22 0.12 22.70
CA GLU A 48 7.05 1.33 21.89
C GLU A 48 5.91 1.20 20.88
N TRP A 49 5.30 2.34 20.56
CA TRP A 49 4.34 2.47 19.47
C TRP A 49 4.94 2.07 18.13
N ASP A 50 4.16 1.28 17.41
CA ASP A 50 4.37 0.87 16.04
C ASP A 50 3.09 1.13 15.24
N ILE A 51 3.15 2.06 14.27
CA ILE A 51 1.99 2.42 13.43
C ILE A 51 1.35 1.19 12.77
N TRP A 52 2.15 0.21 12.35
CA TRP A 52 1.66 -0.97 11.65
C TRP A 52 0.80 -1.87 12.52
N SER A 53 1.03 -1.85 13.84
CA SER A 53 0.32 -2.66 14.82
C SER A 53 -0.77 -1.87 15.54
N ASP A 54 -0.50 -0.60 15.83
CA ASP A 54 -1.28 0.24 16.74
C ASP A 54 -2.18 1.26 16.04
N GLY A 55 -1.86 1.63 14.79
CA GLY A 55 -2.50 2.73 14.08
C GLY A 55 -2.26 4.08 14.76
N CYS A 56 -3.23 4.99 14.57
CA CYS A 56 -3.14 6.38 15.03
C CYS A 56 -4.30 6.76 15.96
N GLU A 57 -4.03 7.46 17.06
CA GLU A 57 -5.09 8.00 17.93
C GLU A 57 -5.87 9.09 17.18
N GLY A 58 -7.20 9.01 17.21
CA GLY A 58 -8.07 9.98 16.52
C GLY A 58 -8.04 9.89 14.99
N GLY A 59 -7.35 8.89 14.42
CA GLY A 59 -7.29 8.60 12.99
C GLY A 59 -7.58 7.13 12.71
N GLU A 60 -7.01 6.59 11.64
CA GLU A 60 -7.23 5.19 11.24
C GLU A 60 -6.46 4.20 12.13
N SER A 61 -7.14 3.11 12.48
CA SER A 61 -6.51 1.90 13.01
C SER A 61 -5.85 1.07 11.89
N SER A 62 -4.92 0.19 12.27
CA SER A 62 -4.29 -0.75 11.33
C SER A 62 -5.33 -1.67 10.65
N ALA A 63 -6.41 -2.02 11.36
CA ALA A 63 -7.50 -2.82 10.84
C ALA A 63 -8.33 -2.09 9.76
N GLU A 64 -8.58 -0.78 9.94
CA GLU A 64 -9.31 0.02 8.95
C GLU A 64 -8.52 0.18 7.65
N VAL A 65 -7.23 0.51 7.76
CA VAL A 65 -6.33 0.57 6.59
C VAL A 65 -6.24 -0.79 5.89
N THR A 66 -6.14 -1.87 6.66
CA THR A 66 -6.14 -3.24 6.12
C THR A 66 -7.41 -3.53 5.33
N ALA A 67 -8.59 -3.25 5.89
CA ALA A 67 -9.87 -3.52 5.24
C ALA A 67 -10.05 -2.72 3.93
N ARG A 68 -9.61 -1.47 3.93
CA ARG A 68 -9.62 -0.58 2.75
C ARG A 68 -8.71 -1.13 1.65
N ILE A 69 -7.48 -1.50 2.00
CA ILE A 69 -6.52 -2.09 1.05
C ILE A 69 -7.02 -3.44 0.52
N ASP A 70 -7.54 -4.30 1.38
CA ASP A 70 -8.00 -5.64 0.99
C ASP A 70 -9.21 -5.58 0.04
N THR A 71 -10.08 -4.57 0.21
CA THR A 71 -11.17 -4.29 -0.74
C THR A 71 -10.63 -3.94 -2.12
N LEU A 72 -9.69 -3.00 -2.19
CA LEU A 72 -9.04 -2.61 -3.45
C LEU A 72 -8.27 -3.78 -4.09
N LEU A 73 -7.57 -4.58 -3.29
CA LEU A 73 -6.84 -5.76 -3.77
C LEU A 73 -7.77 -6.79 -4.39
N LYS A 74 -8.99 -6.96 -3.86
CA LYS A 74 -10.00 -7.86 -4.44
C LYS A 74 -10.41 -7.40 -5.84
N GLU A 75 -10.61 -6.11 -6.04
CA GLU A 75 -10.94 -5.52 -7.34
C GLU A 75 -9.79 -5.72 -8.35
N ILE A 76 -8.57 -5.39 -7.94
CA ILE A 76 -7.33 -5.58 -8.72
C ILE A 76 -7.14 -7.04 -9.11
N ARG A 77 -7.28 -7.97 -8.17
CA ARG A 77 -7.15 -9.41 -8.43
C ARG A 77 -8.22 -9.91 -9.39
N THR A 78 -9.45 -9.42 -9.27
CA THR A 78 -10.54 -9.76 -10.20
C THR A 78 -10.24 -9.24 -11.61
N PHE A 79 -9.72 -8.01 -11.73
CA PHE A 79 -9.31 -7.44 -13.00
C PHE A 79 -8.18 -8.25 -13.67
N HIS A 80 -7.13 -8.59 -12.90
CA HIS A 80 -5.99 -9.37 -13.38
C HIS A 80 -6.37 -10.81 -13.73
N ALA A 81 -7.17 -11.50 -12.90
CA ALA A 81 -7.56 -12.90 -13.15
C ALA A 81 -8.25 -13.07 -14.50
N ASN A 82 -9.11 -12.13 -14.88
CA ASN A 82 -9.82 -12.14 -16.17
C ASN A 82 -8.90 -11.89 -17.38
N ARG A 83 -7.71 -11.31 -17.18
CA ARG A 83 -6.78 -10.86 -18.24
C ARG A 83 -5.43 -11.57 -18.20
N MET A 84 -5.16 -12.37 -17.18
CA MET A 84 -3.84 -12.96 -16.94
C MET A 84 -3.33 -13.77 -18.14
N HIS A 85 -4.24 -14.50 -18.78
CA HIS A 85 -3.96 -15.35 -19.94
C HIS A 85 -4.36 -14.72 -21.29
N SER A 86 -4.82 -13.46 -21.30
CA SER A 86 -5.12 -12.75 -22.55
C SER A 86 -3.95 -11.87 -22.98
N SER A 87 -4.00 -11.42 -24.24
CA SER A 87 -3.09 -10.42 -24.80
C SER A 87 -3.51 -8.98 -24.48
N GLU A 88 -4.57 -8.80 -23.69
CA GLU A 88 -5.05 -7.47 -23.32
C GLU A 88 -4.13 -6.81 -22.28
N PRO A 89 -4.04 -5.47 -22.26
CA PRO A 89 -3.35 -4.76 -21.19
C PRO A 89 -3.90 -5.14 -19.82
N LYS A 90 -2.99 -5.42 -18.89
CA LYS A 90 -3.33 -5.92 -17.55
C LYS A 90 -2.53 -5.27 -16.43
N ASP A 91 -1.77 -4.22 -16.74
CA ASP A 91 -1.04 -3.48 -15.73
C ASP A 91 -1.94 -2.42 -15.10
N ILE A 92 -1.90 -2.32 -13.76
CA ILE A 92 -2.56 -1.27 -12.98
C ILE A 92 -1.49 -0.42 -12.33
N ILE A 93 -1.56 0.88 -12.56
CA ILE A 93 -0.68 1.86 -11.91
C ILE A 93 -1.44 2.45 -10.72
N LEU A 94 -0.81 2.48 -9.55
CA LEU A 94 -1.33 3.14 -8.36
C LEU A 94 -0.42 4.31 -7.98
N VAL A 95 -0.97 5.50 -7.84
CA VAL A 95 -0.26 6.69 -7.34
C VAL A 95 -0.82 7.01 -5.97
N ALA A 96 0.02 6.88 -4.95
CA ALA A 96 -0.38 7.00 -3.55
C ALA A 96 0.81 7.45 -2.67
N HIS A 97 0.72 7.20 -1.37
CA HIS A 97 1.58 7.79 -0.36
C HIS A 97 2.49 6.76 0.33
N GLY A 98 3.39 7.23 1.19
CA GLY A 98 4.50 6.44 1.72
C GLY A 98 4.07 5.30 2.63
N HIS A 99 3.18 5.53 3.61
CA HIS A 99 2.70 4.43 4.47
C HIS A 99 1.76 3.51 3.71
N LEU A 100 0.82 4.08 2.95
CA LEU A 100 -0.14 3.29 2.19
C LEU A 100 0.51 2.35 1.18
N THR A 101 1.47 2.81 0.37
CA THR A 101 2.12 1.94 -0.64
C THR A 101 2.88 0.78 -0.01
N ARG A 102 3.53 1.00 1.14
CA ARG A 102 4.20 -0.06 1.91
C ARG A 102 3.20 -1.01 2.55
N ALA A 103 2.09 -0.50 3.10
CA ALA A 103 0.98 -1.32 3.60
C ALA A 103 0.39 -2.18 2.47
N PHE A 104 0.15 -1.59 1.31
CA PHE A 104 -0.38 -2.24 0.12
C PHE A 104 0.52 -3.38 -0.33
N ALA A 105 1.84 -3.16 -0.38
CA ALA A 105 2.80 -4.23 -0.72
C ALA A 105 2.75 -5.40 0.27
N LYS A 106 2.67 -5.13 1.59
CA LYS A 106 2.53 -6.20 2.60
C LYS A 106 1.23 -6.99 2.40
N ARG A 107 0.10 -6.30 2.23
CA ARG A 107 -1.21 -6.95 2.01
C ARG A 107 -1.28 -7.70 0.69
N PHE A 108 -0.69 -7.16 -0.38
CA PHE A 108 -0.63 -7.83 -1.68
C PHE A 108 0.07 -9.20 -1.56
N LEU A 109 1.15 -9.26 -0.78
CA LEU A 109 1.91 -10.47 -0.46
C LEU A 109 1.21 -11.41 0.55
N GLY A 110 0.05 -11.03 1.08
CA GLY A 110 -0.70 -11.81 2.06
C GLY A 110 -0.18 -11.69 3.50
N TYR A 111 0.65 -10.67 3.80
CA TYR A 111 1.14 -10.43 5.15
C TYR A 111 0.24 -9.46 5.92
N GLU A 112 0.10 -9.68 7.22
CA GLU A 112 -0.41 -8.67 8.15
C GLU A 112 0.47 -7.41 8.14
N LEU A 113 -0.11 -6.23 8.41
CA LEU A 113 0.65 -4.98 8.39
C LEU A 113 1.82 -4.99 9.39
N SER A 114 1.63 -5.65 10.54
CA SER A 114 2.65 -5.83 11.58
C SER A 114 3.77 -6.81 11.22
N PHE A 115 3.66 -7.53 10.10
CA PHE A 115 4.74 -8.43 9.65
C PHE A 115 6.03 -7.62 9.44
N PRO A 116 7.18 -8.08 9.97
CA PRO A 116 8.43 -7.30 10.01
C PRO A 116 9.17 -7.30 8.66
N LEU A 117 8.45 -7.06 7.56
CA LEU A 117 9.02 -6.82 6.25
C LEU A 117 9.40 -5.34 6.12
N SER A 118 10.69 -5.06 6.11
CA SER A 118 11.21 -3.71 5.90
C SER A 118 11.11 -3.32 4.43
N LEU A 119 10.41 -2.22 4.15
CA LEU A 119 10.21 -1.68 2.81
C LEU A 119 10.53 -0.19 2.83
N MET A 120 11.21 0.28 1.79
CA MET A 120 11.45 1.70 1.54
C MET A 120 10.66 2.13 0.30
N MET A 121 10.08 3.32 0.36
CA MET A 121 9.43 3.99 -0.76
C MET A 121 9.77 5.47 -0.65
N GLU A 122 10.74 5.92 -1.44
CA GLU A 122 11.10 7.34 -1.48
C GLU A 122 10.09 8.14 -2.30
N PRO A 123 9.99 9.47 -2.09
CA PRO A 123 9.18 10.33 -2.96
C PRO A 123 9.53 10.13 -4.43
N GLY A 124 8.54 9.80 -5.26
CA GLY A 124 8.73 9.49 -6.68
C GLY A 124 9.27 8.09 -6.98
N GLY A 125 9.46 7.25 -5.96
CA GLY A 125 9.81 5.85 -6.13
C GLY A 125 8.72 5.03 -6.84
N VAL A 126 9.14 3.97 -7.53
CA VAL A 126 8.24 3.04 -8.22
C VAL A 126 8.52 1.62 -7.72
N GLY A 127 7.47 0.95 -7.25
CA GLY A 127 7.50 -0.47 -6.90
C GLY A 127 6.63 -1.28 -7.87
N ILE A 128 6.99 -2.54 -8.10
CA ILE A 128 6.22 -3.43 -8.97
C ILE A 128 5.84 -4.69 -8.19
N LEU A 129 4.54 -4.98 -8.19
CA LEU A 129 3.93 -6.16 -7.62
C LEU A 129 3.35 -6.99 -8.76
N SER A 130 3.55 -8.30 -8.72
CA SER A 130 3.09 -9.21 -9.77
C SER A 130 2.82 -10.60 -9.19
N TYR A 131 2.81 -11.61 -10.04
CA TYR A 131 2.48 -12.98 -9.67
C TYR A 131 3.53 -13.96 -10.18
N GLN A 132 3.84 -14.98 -9.40
CA GLN A 132 4.72 -16.07 -9.84
C GLN A 132 3.96 -17.00 -10.78
N HIS A 133 4.69 -17.68 -11.67
CA HIS A 133 4.19 -18.78 -12.51
C HIS A 133 2.89 -18.49 -13.28
N HIS A 134 2.61 -17.22 -13.61
CA HIS A 134 1.32 -16.80 -14.18
C HIS A 134 0.10 -17.29 -13.37
N ASN A 135 0.19 -17.23 -12.03
CA ASN A 135 -0.84 -17.70 -11.12
C ASN A 135 -1.29 -16.57 -10.17
N ILE A 136 -2.57 -16.17 -10.24
CA ILE A 136 -3.14 -15.10 -9.40
C ILE A 136 -3.01 -15.39 -7.89
N ASP A 137 -2.95 -16.66 -7.51
CA ASP A 137 -2.86 -17.09 -6.11
C ASP A 137 -1.43 -17.01 -5.54
N GLU A 138 -0.44 -16.67 -6.37
CA GLU A 138 0.98 -16.58 -5.99
C GLU A 138 1.51 -15.13 -6.13
N PRO A 139 1.04 -14.18 -5.29
CA PRO A 139 1.52 -12.80 -5.34
C PRO A 139 3.02 -12.69 -5.01
N ALA A 140 3.71 -11.76 -5.66
CA ALA A 140 5.11 -11.50 -5.44
C ALA A 140 5.47 -10.01 -5.59
N LEU A 141 6.53 -9.61 -4.89
CA LEU A 141 7.21 -8.34 -5.08
C LEU A 141 8.33 -8.56 -6.09
N LEU A 142 8.35 -7.75 -7.14
CA LEU A 142 9.40 -7.81 -8.15
C LEU A 142 10.65 -7.11 -7.62
N LEU A 143 11.62 -7.89 -7.14
CA LEU A 143 12.86 -7.35 -6.54
C LEU A 143 13.79 -6.69 -7.56
N GLY A 144 13.69 -7.05 -8.83
CA GLY A 144 14.50 -6.48 -9.89
C GLY A 144 13.78 -6.61 -11.22
N ILE A 145 13.96 -5.61 -12.07
CA ILE A 145 13.48 -5.64 -13.45
C ILE A 145 14.68 -5.84 -14.35
N GLY A 146 14.61 -6.82 -15.25
CA GLY A 146 15.45 -6.78 -16.44
C GLY A 146 14.86 -5.72 -17.35
N PHE A 147 15.60 -4.66 -17.66
CA PHE A 147 15.16 -3.74 -18.70
C PHE A 147 15.04 -4.52 -20.01
N PRO A 148 13.91 -4.39 -20.74
CA PRO A 148 13.84 -4.99 -22.07
C PRO A 148 14.99 -4.44 -22.91
N LEU A 149 15.64 -5.31 -23.68
CA LEU A 149 16.58 -4.88 -24.70
C LEU A 149 15.78 -3.97 -25.66
N GLN A 150 16.31 -2.76 -25.91
CA GLN A 150 15.74 -1.90 -26.95
C GLN A 150 15.84 -2.65 -28.28
N GLU A 151 14.69 -2.88 -28.92
CA GLU A 151 14.62 -3.30 -30.32
C GLU A 151 15.02 -2.16 -31.26
#